data_AF-A0A9E1MH52-F1
#
_entry.id   AF-A0A9E1MH52-F1
#
_cell.length_a   1.000
_cell.length_b   1.000
_cell.length_c   1.000
_cell.angle_alpha   90.00
_cell.angle_beta   90.00
_cell.angle_gamma   90.00
#
_symmetry.space_group_name_H-M   'P 1'
#
loop_
_entity.id
_entity.type
_entity.pdbx_description
1 polymer ?
#
loop_
_entity_poly.entity_id
_entity_poly.type
_entity_poly.pdbx_seq_one_letter_code
_entity_poly.pdbx_strand_id
1 'polypeptide(L)'
;MVILPNQMCIENVSVTSENGNDICRLSSEEIQFPLYVRTRKEGDKIAVKGMKGHKKINDIFIDNKIPSRKRDTWPIVVDSLDNIVWLPGLKKTQFDRTKDGKYDIILKYYLKKEGFDE
;
A
#
# COMPACT_ATOMS: atom_id res chain seq x y z
N MET A 1 -8.37 8.64 -8.19
CA MET A 1 -8.18 7.19 -8.43
C MET A 1 -7.06 6.99 -9.44
N VAL A 2 -6.21 5.98 -9.23
CA VAL A 2 -5.15 5.53 -10.17
C VAL A 2 -5.41 4.07 -10.52
N ILE A 3 -5.46 3.76 -11.81
CA ILE A 3 -5.56 2.39 -12.33
C ILE A 3 -4.15 1.83 -12.47
N LEU A 4 -3.93 0.63 -11.95
CA LEU A 4 -2.62 -0.01 -11.88
C LEU A 4 -2.45 -1.10 -12.95
N PRO A 5 -1.20 -1.44 -13.33
CA PRO A 5 -0.94 -2.51 -14.32
C PRO A 5 -1.51 -3.88 -13.95
N ASN A 6 -1.76 -4.12 -12.67
CA ASN A 6 -2.37 -5.35 -12.17
C ASN A 6 -3.92 -5.32 -12.15
N GLN A 7 -4.54 -4.39 -12.88
CA GLN A 7 -6.01 -4.19 -13.00
C GLN A 7 -6.71 -3.77 -11.70
N MET A 8 -5.95 -3.40 -10.68
CA MET A 8 -6.46 -2.88 -9.42
C MET A 8 -6.45 -1.35 -9.43
N CYS A 9 -7.13 -0.75 -8.46
CA CYS A 9 -7.16 0.68 -8.27
C CYS A 9 -6.64 1.07 -6.90
N ILE A 10 -5.95 2.21 -6.83
CA ILE A 10 -5.69 2.94 -5.58
C ILE A 10 -6.45 4.26 -5.63
N GLU A 11 -7.13 4.59 -4.54
CA GLU A 11 -7.90 5.81 -4.41
C GLU A 11 -7.75 6.43 -3.02
N ASN A 12 -7.69 7.77 -2.98
CA ASN A 12 -7.82 8.51 -1.73
C ASN A 12 -9.31 8.67 -1.40
N VAL A 13 -9.75 8.07 -0.30
CA VAL A 13 -11.15 8.08 0.14
C VAL A 13 -11.33 8.95 1.39
N SER A 14 -12.52 9.52 1.57
CA SER A 14 -12.80 10.40 2.71
C SER A 14 -13.06 9.64 4.02
N VAL A 15 -13.67 8.45 3.93
CA VAL A 15 -14.03 7.63 5.10
C VAL A 15 -14.07 6.16 4.74
N THR A 16 -13.69 5.30 5.67
CA THR A 16 -13.93 3.85 5.56
C THR A 16 -13.97 3.19 6.95
N SER A 17 -14.88 2.23 7.11
CA SER A 17 -14.95 1.38 8.29
C SER A 17 -13.93 0.23 8.26
N GLU A 18 -13.39 -0.09 7.07
CA GLU A 18 -12.48 -1.20 6.81
C GLU A 18 -11.08 -0.96 7.40
N ASN A 19 -10.36 -2.04 7.69
CA ASN A 19 -9.02 -1.96 8.27
C ASN A 19 -8.05 -3.05 7.77
N GLY A 20 -8.41 -3.77 6.70
CA GLY A 20 -7.56 -4.79 6.10
C GLY A 20 -6.28 -4.22 5.47
N ASN A 21 -5.44 -5.08 4.89
CA ASN A 21 -4.20 -4.66 4.21
C ASN A 21 -4.45 -3.90 2.90
N ASP A 22 -5.71 -3.84 2.47
CA ASP A 22 -6.27 -3.06 1.38
C ASP A 22 -6.60 -1.61 1.75
N ILE A 23 -6.50 -1.25 3.04
CA ILE A 23 -6.62 0.14 3.53
C ILE A 23 -5.32 0.58 4.21
N CYS A 24 -4.85 1.78 3.88
CA CYS A 24 -3.76 2.44 4.61
C CYS A 24 -4.17 3.85 5.02
N ARG A 25 -3.91 4.20 6.28
CA ARG A 25 -4.16 5.54 6.85
C ARG A 25 -2.81 6.23 7.08
N LEU A 26 -2.62 7.41 6.51
CA LEU A 26 -1.36 8.16 6.60
C LEU A 26 -1.59 9.54 7.21
N SER A 27 -0.58 10.06 7.89
CA SER A 27 -0.51 11.46 8.31
C SER A 27 0.36 12.24 7.33
N SER A 28 -0.15 13.31 6.72
CA SER A 28 0.63 14.18 5.83
C SER A 28 1.85 14.79 6.51
N GLU A 29 1.83 14.95 7.83
CA GLU A 29 2.95 15.47 8.63
C GLU A 29 4.17 14.54 8.65
N GLU A 30 3.99 13.26 8.29
CA GLU A 30 5.03 12.22 8.40
C GLU A 30 5.49 11.69 7.04
N ILE A 31 4.99 12.27 5.95
CA ILE A 31 5.16 11.79 4.58
C ILE A 31 5.69 12.92 3.71
N GLN A 32 6.62 12.60 2.81
CA GLN A 32 7.13 13.56 1.84
C GLN A 32 6.38 13.44 0.50
N PHE A 33 5.75 14.53 0.06
CA PHE A 33 4.98 14.53 -1.18
C PHE A 33 5.86 14.81 -2.41
N PRO A 34 5.44 14.36 -3.62
CA PRO A 34 4.23 13.57 -3.89
C PRO A 34 4.37 12.12 -3.46
N LEU A 35 3.24 11.50 -3.06
CA LEU A 35 3.14 10.05 -3.04
C LEU A 35 3.08 9.54 -4.48
N TYR A 36 3.78 8.44 -4.77
CA TYR A 36 3.70 7.79 -6.06
C TYR A 36 3.72 6.27 -5.92
N VAL A 37 3.28 5.58 -6.98
CA VAL A 37 3.24 4.12 -7.03
C VAL A 37 4.33 3.62 -7.96
N ARG A 38 5.10 2.65 -7.48
CA ARG A 38 6.08 1.92 -8.28
C ARG A 38 5.99 0.42 -8.02
N THR A 39 6.77 -0.34 -8.77
CA THR A 39 6.99 -1.77 -8.53
C THR A 39 8.24 -1.95 -7.65
N ARG A 40 8.48 -3.19 -7.21
CA ARG A 40 9.63 -3.52 -6.35
C ARG A 40 10.96 -3.16 -7.01
N LYS A 41 11.90 -2.67 -6.20
CA LYS A 41 13.33 -2.60 -6.49
C LYS A 41 14.04 -3.71 -5.73
N GLU A 42 15.16 -4.16 -6.26
CA GLU A 42 15.98 -5.15 -5.56
C GLU A 42 16.43 -4.60 -4.19
N GLY A 43 16.35 -5.44 -3.17
CA GLY A 43 16.73 -5.05 -1.81
C GLY A 43 15.67 -4.27 -1.03
N ASP A 44 14.52 -3.94 -1.63
CA ASP A 44 13.41 -3.25 -0.95
C ASP A 44 13.04 -3.96 0.37
N LYS A 45 12.92 -3.16 1.44
CA LYS A 45 12.57 -3.60 2.79
C LYS A 45 11.58 -2.64 3.41
N ILE A 46 10.69 -3.16 4.25
CA ILE A 46 9.74 -2.35 5.03
C ILE A 46 9.90 -2.61 6.52
N ALA A 47 9.72 -1.57 7.34
CA ALA A 47 9.44 -1.73 8.76
C ALA A 47 7.94 -2.07 8.90
N VAL A 48 7.62 -3.35 9.15
CA VAL A 48 6.24 -3.83 9.21
C VAL A 48 5.56 -3.28 10.46
N LYS A 49 4.33 -2.77 10.31
CA LYS A 49 3.55 -2.25 11.45
C LYS A 49 3.46 -3.26 12.58
N GLY A 50 3.80 -2.83 13.80
CA GLY A 50 3.74 -3.66 15.01
C GLY A 50 4.85 -4.69 15.16
N MET A 51 5.85 -4.71 14.28
CA MET A 51 7.02 -5.59 14.39
C MET A 51 8.29 -4.76 14.63
N LYS A 52 9.25 -5.32 15.37
CA LYS A 52 10.60 -4.76 15.46
C LYS A 52 11.41 -5.22 14.24
N GLY A 53 12.11 -4.29 13.60
CA GLY A 53 13.01 -4.56 12.48
C GLY A 53 12.36 -4.46 11.10
N HIS A 54 13.12 -4.84 10.08
CA HIS A 54 12.74 -4.74 8.68
C HIS A 54 12.55 -6.11 8.03
N LYS A 55 11.62 -6.19 7.08
CA LYS A 55 11.40 -7.39 6.26
C LYS A 55 11.55 -7.08 4.78
N LYS A 56 12.24 -7.93 4.03
CA LYS A 56 12.38 -7.77 2.58
C LYS A 56 11.01 -7.96 1.91
N ILE A 57 10.72 -7.14 0.90
CA ILE A 57 9.50 -7.28 0.12
C ILE A 57 9.43 -8.64 -0.59
N ASN A 58 10.57 -9.16 -1.07
CA ASN A 58 10.60 -10.47 -1.71
C ASN A 58 10.18 -11.59 -0.74
N ASP A 59 10.62 -11.54 0.52
CA ASP A 59 10.22 -12.51 1.55
C ASP A 59 8.72 -12.40 1.83
N ILE A 60 8.16 -11.17 1.89
CA ILE A 60 6.72 -10.96 2.03
C ILE A 60 5.95 -11.59 0.85
N PHE A 61 6.43 -11.44 -0.39
CA PHE A 61 5.80 -12.08 -1.54
C PHE A 61 5.86 -13.61 -1.49
N ILE A 62 6.97 -14.18 -1.02
CA ILE A 62 7.13 -15.63 -0.85
C ILE A 62 6.13 -16.14 0.20
N ASP A 63 6.07 -15.49 1.37
CA ASP A 63 5.19 -15.89 2.46
C ASP A 63 3.70 -15.84 2.07
N ASN A 64 3.33 -14.82 1.29
CA ASN A 64 1.97 -14.68 0.77
C ASN A 64 1.73 -15.50 -0.51
N LYS A 65 2.69 -16.34 -0.92
CA LYS A 65 2.62 -17.21 -2.10
C LYS A 65 2.25 -16.47 -3.38
N ILE A 66 2.73 -15.23 -3.51
CA ILE A 66 2.45 -14.42 -4.71
C ILE A 66 3.24 -15.02 -5.88
N PRO A 67 2.59 -15.39 -7.00
CA PRO A 67 3.30 -15.91 -8.18
C PRO A 67 4.25 -14.86 -8.78
N SER A 68 5.41 -15.29 -9.29
CA SER A 68 6.44 -14.38 -9.81
C SER A 68 5.87 -13.32 -10.78
N ARG A 69 5.06 -13.76 -11.75
CA ARG A 69 4.40 -12.88 -12.73
C ARG A 69 3.58 -11.74 -12.13
N LYS A 70 3.01 -11.93 -10.93
CA LYS A 70 2.22 -10.90 -10.24
C LYS A 70 3.10 -9.96 -9.41
N ARG A 71 4.29 -10.42 -9.00
CA ARG A 71 5.19 -9.62 -8.16
C ARG A 71 5.79 -8.44 -8.93
N ASP A 72 6.03 -8.61 -10.23
CA ASP A 72 6.63 -7.58 -11.08
C ASP A 72 5.70 -6.40 -11.34
N THR A 73 4.39 -6.62 -11.23
CA THR A 73 3.35 -5.60 -11.36
C THR A 73 2.73 -5.22 -10.01
N TRP A 74 3.22 -5.76 -8.90
CA TRP A 74 2.61 -5.51 -7.59
C TRP A 74 2.89 -4.06 -7.16
N PRO A 75 1.87 -3.29 -6.79
CA PRO A 75 2.05 -1.88 -6.44
C PRO A 75 2.73 -1.75 -5.08
N ILE A 76 3.61 -0.76 -4.99
CA ILE A 76 4.22 -0.27 -3.76
C ILE A 76 3.99 1.24 -3.75
N VAL A 77 3.39 1.73 -2.67
CA VAL A 77 3.21 3.17 -2.47
C VAL A 77 4.42 3.69 -1.72
N VAL A 78 5.03 4.74 -2.26
CA VAL A 78 6.21 5.40 -1.72
C VAL A 78 6.01 6.90 -1.64
N ASP A 79 6.78 7.54 -0.77
CA ASP A 79 6.90 9.00 -0.69
C ASP A 79 7.97 9.53 -1.67
N SER A 80 8.15 10.84 -1.75
CA SER A 80 9.10 11.46 -2.68
C SER A 80 10.58 11.18 -2.37
N LEU A 81 10.88 10.68 -1.17
CA LEU A 81 12.20 10.20 -0.77
C LEU A 81 12.38 8.68 -0.99
N ASP A 82 11.43 8.02 -1.66
CA ASP A 82 11.40 6.58 -1.92
C ASP A 82 11.24 5.72 -0.65
N ASN A 83 10.74 6.31 0.45
CA ASN A 83 10.33 5.55 1.62
C ASN A 83 9.07 4.75 1.29
N ILE A 84 9.09 3.45 1.57
CA ILE A 84 7.92 2.60 1.37
C ILE A 84 6.92 2.84 2.49
N VAL A 85 5.80 3.46 2.14
CA VAL A 85 4.73 3.81 3.08
C VAL A 85 3.67 2.71 3.16
N TRP A 86 3.47 1.95 2.08
CA TRP A 86 2.47 0.88 2.07
C TRP A 86 2.74 -0.16 0.99
N LEU A 87 2.45 -1.44 1.32
CA LEU A 87 2.42 -2.55 0.38
C LEU A 87 0.96 -3.05 0.23
N PRO A 88 0.18 -2.44 -0.69
CA PRO A 88 -1.23 -2.71 -0.88
C PRO A 88 -1.60 -4.20 -0.93
N GLY A 89 -2.64 -4.56 -0.18
CA GLY A 89 -3.19 -5.91 -0.11
C GLY A 89 -2.34 -6.92 0.67
N LEU A 90 -1.09 -6.61 1.02
CA LEU A 90 -0.19 -7.57 1.70
C LEU A 90 0.18 -7.13 3.11
N LYS A 91 0.78 -5.93 3.26
CA LYS A 91 1.26 -5.46 4.56
C LYS A 91 1.25 -3.94 4.68
N LYS A 92 1.01 -3.49 5.91
CA LYS A 92 1.14 -2.10 6.30
C LYS A 92 2.50 -1.85 6.95
N THR A 93 3.04 -0.67 6.75
CA THR A 93 4.32 -0.26 7.34
C THR A 93 4.08 0.53 8.62
N GLN A 94 5.16 0.92 9.30
CA GLN A 94 5.10 1.83 10.45
C GLN A 94 4.39 3.17 10.18
N PHE A 95 4.29 3.60 8.92
CA PHE A 95 3.57 4.82 8.54
C PHE A 95 2.05 4.70 8.67
N ASP A 96 1.51 3.48 8.68
CA ASP A 96 0.07 3.29 8.80
C ASP A 96 -0.43 3.63 10.20
N ARG A 97 -1.41 4.52 10.27
CA ARG A 97 -2.07 4.96 11.50
C ARG A 97 -3.24 4.07 11.86
N THR A 98 -3.56 3.99 13.16
CA THR A 98 -4.76 3.26 13.62
C THR A 98 -6.03 4.02 13.24
N LYS A 99 -7.18 3.35 13.25
CA LYS A 99 -8.47 3.96 12.91
C LYS A 99 -8.86 5.10 13.86
N ASP A 100 -8.42 5.01 15.11
CA ASP A 100 -8.60 6.02 16.17
C ASP A 100 -7.39 6.96 16.32
N GLY A 101 -6.39 6.82 15.44
CA GLY A 101 -5.19 7.66 15.44
C GLY A 101 -5.42 8.98 14.68
N LYS A 102 -4.39 9.84 14.69
CA LYS A 102 -4.35 11.04 13.84
C LYS A 102 -3.89 10.69 12.43
N TYR A 103 -4.72 10.98 11.44
CA TYR A 103 -4.43 10.83 10.01
C TYR A 103 -5.37 11.75 9.23
N ASP A 104 -4.96 12.11 8.02
CA ASP A 104 -5.71 12.97 7.09
C ASP A 104 -5.76 12.39 5.67
N ILE A 105 -5.15 11.22 5.44
CA ILE A 105 -5.14 10.52 4.16
C ILE A 105 -5.57 9.08 4.36
N ILE A 106 -6.48 8.59 3.52
CA ILE A 106 -6.91 7.20 3.51
C ILE A 106 -6.77 6.66 2.09
N LEU A 107 -5.85 5.72 1.89
CA LEU A 107 -5.69 5.03 0.62
C LEU A 107 -6.40 3.69 0.65
N LYS A 108 -7.24 3.43 -0.36
CA LYS A 108 -7.94 2.17 -0.57
C LYS A 108 -7.46 1.47 -1.84
N TYR A 109 -7.20 0.17 -1.74
CA TYR A 109 -6.76 -0.69 -2.82
C TYR A 109 -7.82 -1.74 -3.14
N TYR A 110 -8.40 -1.70 -4.32
CA TYR A 110 -9.54 -2.56 -4.66
C TYR A 110 -9.55 -2.95 -6.14
N LEU A 111 -10.24 -4.04 -6.44
CA LEU A 111 -10.55 -4.39 -7.81
C LEU A 111 -11.69 -3.48 -8.27
N LYS A 112 -11.46 -2.68 -9.31
CA LYS A 112 -12.56 -1.94 -9.92
C LYS A 112 -13.47 -2.96 -10.59
N LYS A 113 -14.69 -3.09 -10.10
CA LYS A 113 -15.73 -3.78 -10.87
C LYS A 113 -16.03 -2.86 -12.05
N GLU A 114 -15.92 -3.37 -13.27
CA GLU A 114 -16.56 -2.71 -14.40
C GLU A 114 -18.06 -2.62 -14.06
N GLY A 115 -18.62 -1.42 -14.19
CA GLY A 115 -20.01 -1.18 -13.90
C GLY A 115 -20.88 -2.07 -14.79
N PHE A 116 -21.72 -2.89 -14.17
CA PHE A 116 -23.11 -2.91 -14.59
C PHE A 116 -23.71 -1.62 -14.06
N ASP A 117 -23.49 -0.53 -14.80
CA ASP A 117 -24.30 0.67 -14.65
C ASP A 117 -25.58 0.41 -15.46
N GLU A 118 -26.68 0.10 -14.78
CA GLU A 118 -28.06 0.32 -15.27
C GLU A 118 -28.61 1.59 -14.63
#